data_AF-A0AAW6N9W9-F1
#
_entry.id   AF-A0AAW6N9W9-F1
#
_cell.length_a   1.000
_cell.length_b   1.000
_cell.length_c   1.000
_cell.angle_alpha   90.00
_cell.angle_beta   90.00
_cell.angle_gamma   90.00
#
_symmetry.space_group_name_H-M   'P 1'
#
loop_
_entity.id
_entity.type
_entity.pdbx_description
1 polymer ?
#
loop_
_entity_poly.entity_id
_entity_poly.type
_entity_poly.pdbx_seq_one_letter_code
_entity_poly.pdbx_strand_id
1 'polypeptide(L)'
;MQRRHLWQMALSLFLLGTSTMNAQNLSSLEKSAIERLETATEWLVRYGAFVLEMRGQSFLKSKLTEKGPVLLWVTPQVDTKDTIAQFRIKAGGYNYDIEAIYRETLNDQEFVYWVTHISAQDWATPLRGCRFHISTPQHDGKQTVLLSSERFIPSYKTAKGDVFTLPQDDLDILYKLRAWRFQTCFAGTDLAKTEVTHDALGKLTTAPAASPEER
;
A
#
# COMPACT_ATOMS: atom_id res chain seq x y z
N MET A 1 -43.38 39.05 8.69
CA MET A 1 -43.66 37.60 8.63
C MET A 1 -42.39 36.89 8.17
N GLN A 2 -41.72 36.20 9.10
CA GLN A 2 -40.43 35.52 8.90
C GLN A 2 -40.61 34.22 8.10
N ARG A 3 -39.85 34.07 7.00
CA ARG A 3 -39.67 32.78 6.31
C ARG A 3 -38.46 32.06 6.92
N ARG A 4 -38.75 30.90 7.51
CA ARG A 4 -37.79 29.93 8.06
C ARG A 4 -37.03 29.27 6.90
N HIS A 5 -35.70 29.39 6.88
CA HIS A 5 -34.85 28.48 6.10
C HIS A 5 -34.23 27.45 7.05
N LEU A 6 -34.80 26.25 6.99
CA LEU A 6 -34.24 25.03 7.57
C LEU A 6 -32.97 24.66 6.80
N TRP A 7 -31.81 24.77 7.44
CA TRP A 7 -30.59 24.14 6.98
C TRP A 7 -30.62 22.68 7.45
N GLN A 8 -30.89 21.76 6.53
CA GLN A 8 -30.70 20.33 6.76
C GLN A 8 -29.18 20.06 6.77
N MET A 9 -28.65 19.72 7.94
CA MET A 9 -27.33 19.09 8.04
C MET A 9 -27.43 17.67 7.45
N ALA A 10 -26.78 17.47 6.31
CA ALA A 10 -26.57 16.14 5.76
C ALA A 10 -25.52 15.42 6.62
N LEU A 11 -26.01 14.62 7.58
CA LEU A 11 -25.21 13.69 8.37
C LEU A 11 -24.68 12.60 7.41
N SER A 12 -23.45 12.77 6.93
CA SER A 12 -22.78 11.75 6.14
C SER A 12 -22.34 10.63 7.07
N LEU A 13 -23.14 9.57 7.16
CA LEU A 13 -22.70 8.30 7.74
C LEU A 13 -21.54 7.79 6.87
N PHE A 14 -20.32 7.91 7.37
CA PHE A 14 -19.22 7.07 6.94
C PHE A 14 -19.57 5.64 7.34
N LEU A 15 -20.13 4.89 6.40
CA LEU A 15 -20.09 3.44 6.45
C LEU A 15 -18.61 3.05 6.44
N LEU A 16 -18.06 2.77 7.62
CA LEU A 16 -16.87 1.95 7.78
C LEU A 16 -17.22 0.57 7.21
N GLY A 17 -17.07 0.43 5.91
CA GLY A 17 -17.12 -0.86 5.25
C GLY A 17 -15.90 -1.65 5.72
N THR A 18 -16.08 -2.48 6.74
CA THR A 18 -15.19 -3.62 6.99
C THR A 18 -15.37 -4.57 5.82
N SER A 19 -14.63 -4.29 4.75
CA SER A 19 -14.54 -5.19 3.62
C SER A 19 -13.74 -6.39 4.10
N THR A 20 -14.44 -7.46 4.43
CA THR A 20 -13.83 -8.75 4.66
C THR A 20 -13.12 -9.15 3.37
N MET A 21 -11.80 -9.35 3.42
CA MET A 21 -11.17 -10.30 2.50
C MET A 21 -12.08 -11.54 2.51
N ASN A 22 -12.54 -11.97 1.33
CA ASN A 22 -13.45 -13.10 1.15
C ASN A 22 -13.17 -14.15 2.22
N ALA A 23 -14.11 -14.35 3.14
CA ALA A 23 -13.97 -15.26 4.28
C ALA A 23 -13.97 -16.70 3.77
N GLN A 24 -12.90 -17.09 3.09
CA GLN A 24 -12.48 -18.48 3.01
C GLN A 24 -12.19 -18.92 4.45
N ASN A 25 -12.47 -20.18 4.76
CA ASN A 25 -12.16 -20.79 6.05
C ASN A 25 -10.64 -20.92 6.22
N LEU A 26 -9.95 -19.78 6.40
CA LEU A 26 -8.54 -19.73 6.73
C LEU A 26 -8.32 -20.49 8.04
N SER A 27 -7.33 -21.38 8.01
CA SER A 27 -6.83 -22.05 9.20
C SER A 27 -6.37 -21.04 10.25
N SER A 28 -6.32 -21.45 11.52
CA SER A 28 -5.80 -20.62 12.60
C SER A 28 -4.35 -20.17 12.35
N LEU A 29 -3.55 -21.01 11.67
CA LEU A 29 -2.17 -20.70 11.29
C LEU A 29 -2.10 -19.59 10.23
N GLU A 30 -2.96 -19.64 9.20
CA GLU A 30 -3.04 -18.59 8.18
C GLU A 30 -3.46 -17.26 8.78
N LYS A 31 -4.50 -17.26 9.61
CA LYS A 31 -4.96 -16.05 10.31
C LYS A 31 -3.84 -15.41 11.13
N SER A 32 -3.12 -16.22 11.91
CA SER A 32 -1.98 -15.74 12.70
C SER A 32 -0.83 -15.21 11.84
N ALA A 33 -0.55 -15.83 10.70
CA ALA A 33 0.48 -15.36 9.78
C ALA A 33 0.11 -14.01 9.16
N ILE A 34 -1.13 -13.86 8.69
CA ILE A 34 -1.67 -12.62 8.12
C ILE A 34 -1.62 -11.51 9.18
N GLU A 35 -2.15 -11.74 10.39
CA GLU A 35 -2.13 -10.73 11.47
C GLU A 35 -0.72 -10.22 11.80
N ARG A 36 0.27 -11.12 11.82
CA ARG A 36 1.68 -10.75 12.03
C ARG A 36 2.23 -9.93 10.87
N LEU A 37 1.91 -10.28 9.64
CA LEU A 37 2.34 -9.54 8.45
C LEU A 37 1.69 -8.16 8.37
N GLU A 38 0.41 -8.04 8.74
CA GLU A 38 -0.26 -6.74 8.80
C GLU A 38 0.35 -5.85 9.88
N THR A 39 0.58 -6.40 11.07
CA THR A 39 1.25 -5.68 12.16
C THR A 39 2.66 -5.22 11.77
N ALA A 40 3.41 -6.10 11.09
CA ALA A 40 4.75 -5.78 10.59
C ALA A 40 4.71 -4.72 9.49
N THR A 41 3.72 -4.78 8.59
CA THR A 41 3.53 -3.81 7.50
C THR A 41 3.27 -2.42 8.06
N GLU A 42 2.31 -2.27 8.97
CA GLU A 42 2.03 -0.98 9.60
C GLU A 42 3.25 -0.44 10.36
N TRP A 43 4.00 -1.31 11.04
CA TRP A 43 5.22 -0.91 11.73
C TRP A 43 6.31 -0.47 10.74
N LEU A 44 6.48 -1.14 9.60
CA LEU A 44 7.45 -0.77 8.57
C LEU A 44 7.08 0.55 7.88
N VAL A 45 5.81 0.79 7.58
CA VAL A 45 5.36 2.08 7.05
C VAL A 45 5.66 3.20 8.05
N ARG A 46 5.44 2.96 9.36
CA ARG A 46 5.66 3.97 10.41
C ARG A 46 7.13 4.21 10.76
N TYR A 47 7.93 3.16 10.80
CA TYR A 47 9.26 3.21 11.42
C TYR A 47 10.36 2.59 10.57
N GLY A 48 10.02 1.87 9.50
CA GLY A 48 10.97 1.04 8.75
C GLY A 48 12.15 1.84 8.18
N ALA A 49 11.87 2.95 7.50
CA ALA A 49 12.89 3.81 6.91
C ALA A 49 13.80 4.42 7.99
N PHE A 50 13.19 5.07 8.99
CA PHE A 50 13.89 5.63 10.16
C PHE A 50 14.77 4.60 10.87
N VAL A 51 14.26 3.40 11.15
CA VAL A 51 15.02 2.35 11.84
C VAL A 51 16.15 1.83 10.98
N LEU A 52 15.93 1.66 9.67
CA LEU A 52 16.98 1.20 8.77
C LEU A 52 18.14 2.20 8.73
N GLU A 53 17.85 3.48 8.63
CA GLU A 53 18.85 4.56 8.62
C GLU A 53 19.60 4.63 9.96
N MET A 54 18.87 4.63 11.08
CA MET A 54 19.46 4.87 12.40
C MET A 54 20.13 3.66 13.05
N ARG A 55 19.70 2.44 12.69
CA ARG A 55 20.11 1.19 13.37
C ARG A 55 20.56 0.08 12.42
N GLY A 56 20.36 0.26 11.12
CA GLY A 56 20.76 -0.72 10.11
C GLY A 56 19.84 -1.93 10.00
N GLN A 57 20.10 -2.72 8.95
CA GLN A 57 19.28 -3.87 8.56
C GLN A 57 19.23 -4.97 9.62
N SER A 58 20.32 -5.21 10.35
CA SER A 58 20.37 -6.27 11.38
C SER A 58 19.39 -5.99 12.53
N PHE A 59 19.28 -4.74 12.96
CA PHE A 59 18.32 -4.34 13.99
C PHE A 59 16.88 -4.45 13.48
N LEU A 60 16.63 -4.01 12.25
CA LEU A 60 15.33 -4.15 11.60
C LEU A 60 14.88 -5.62 11.56
N LYS A 61 15.77 -6.55 11.16
CA LYS A 61 15.52 -8.00 11.16
C LYS A 61 15.21 -8.54 12.56
N SER A 62 15.97 -8.15 13.58
CA SER A 62 15.72 -8.53 14.98
C SER A 62 14.32 -8.09 15.42
N LYS A 63 13.95 -6.84 15.14
CA LYS A 63 12.65 -6.29 15.52
C LYS A 63 11.48 -6.97 14.84
N LEU A 64 11.61 -7.29 13.54
CA LEU A 64 10.59 -8.04 12.82
C LEU A 64 10.40 -9.43 13.44
N THR A 65 11.49 -10.11 13.81
CA THR A 65 11.45 -11.46 14.41
C THR A 65 10.89 -11.45 15.84
N GLU A 66 11.18 -10.43 16.65
CA GLU A 66 10.66 -10.27 18.01
C GLU A 66 9.14 -10.09 18.06
N LYS A 67 8.58 -9.36 17.08
CA LYS A 67 7.13 -9.09 17.01
C LYS A 67 6.29 -10.22 16.42
N GLY A 68 6.96 -11.27 15.95
CA GLY A 68 6.40 -12.45 15.30
C GLY A 68 7.45 -13.01 14.34
N PRO A 69 7.45 -14.30 13.99
CA PRO A 69 8.42 -14.87 13.04
C PRO A 69 8.16 -14.37 11.60
N VAL A 70 8.37 -13.07 11.37
CA VAL A 70 8.28 -12.38 10.08
C VAL A 70 9.70 -12.20 9.56
N LEU A 71 9.95 -12.75 8.37
CA LEU A 71 11.26 -12.72 7.75
C LEU A 71 11.35 -11.59 6.74
N LEU A 72 12.38 -10.76 6.86
CA LEU A 72 12.82 -9.86 5.80
C LEU A 72 13.59 -10.69 4.75
N TRP A 73 13.01 -10.91 3.58
CA TRP A 73 13.55 -11.89 2.61
C TRP A 73 14.36 -11.26 1.46
N VAL A 74 14.38 -9.93 1.35
CA VAL A 74 15.30 -9.17 0.50
C VAL A 74 15.96 -8.04 1.29
N THR A 75 17.04 -7.47 0.75
CA THR A 75 17.65 -6.26 1.32
C THR A 75 16.69 -5.08 1.18
N PRO A 76 16.35 -4.37 2.27
CA PRO A 76 15.47 -3.22 2.21
C PRO A 76 16.19 -2.04 1.54
N GLN A 77 15.43 -1.17 0.89
CA GLN A 77 15.95 0.00 0.18
C GLN A 77 15.23 1.26 0.68
N VAL A 78 15.96 2.35 0.87
CA VAL A 78 15.44 3.67 1.27
C VAL A 78 16.26 4.73 0.57
N ASP A 79 15.58 5.74 0.01
CA ASP A 79 16.16 6.90 -0.69
C ASP A 79 17.31 6.56 -1.66
N THR A 80 17.08 5.52 -2.47
CA THR A 80 17.97 5.21 -3.60
C THR A 80 17.48 5.95 -4.85
N LYS A 81 18.27 5.94 -5.93
CA LYS A 81 17.98 6.67 -7.18
C LYS A 81 16.53 6.48 -7.67
N ASP A 82 16.01 5.26 -7.61
CA ASP A 82 14.72 4.89 -8.20
C ASP A 82 13.70 4.40 -7.16
N THR A 83 14.02 4.45 -5.86
CA THR A 83 13.18 3.90 -4.78
C THR A 83 13.18 4.81 -3.56
N ILE A 84 11.98 5.28 -3.18
CA ILE A 84 11.75 6.04 -1.95
C ILE A 84 11.92 5.13 -0.74
N ALA A 85 11.17 4.03 -0.68
CA ALA A 85 11.35 2.97 0.31
C ALA A 85 10.78 1.65 -0.21
N GLN A 86 11.44 0.54 0.08
CA GLN A 86 10.97 -0.81 -0.22
C GLN A 86 11.37 -1.79 0.89
N PHE A 87 10.40 -2.56 1.35
CA PHE A 87 10.57 -3.69 2.26
C PHE A 87 9.83 -4.89 1.69
N ARG A 88 10.41 -6.09 1.78
CA ARG A 88 9.66 -7.31 1.46
C ARG A 88 9.77 -8.30 2.60
N ILE A 89 8.62 -8.68 3.12
CA ILE A 89 8.48 -9.55 4.29
C ILE A 89 7.69 -10.80 3.94
N LYS A 90 7.90 -11.89 4.68
CA LYS A 90 7.16 -13.13 4.51
C LYS A 90 6.92 -13.85 5.84
N ALA A 91 5.78 -14.55 5.91
CA ALA A 91 5.44 -15.46 7.00
C ALA A 91 4.35 -16.43 6.52
N GLY A 92 4.43 -17.70 6.94
CA GLY A 92 3.37 -18.69 6.67
C GLY A 92 3.00 -18.83 5.19
N GLY A 93 3.96 -18.75 4.26
CA GLY A 93 3.69 -18.85 2.82
C GLY A 93 3.08 -17.60 2.16
N TYR A 94 2.89 -16.52 2.90
CA TYR A 94 2.49 -15.21 2.37
C TYR A 94 3.73 -14.32 2.18
N ASN A 95 3.72 -13.53 1.11
CA ASN A 95 4.74 -12.55 0.77
C ASN A 95 4.09 -11.17 0.62
N TYR A 96 4.65 -10.19 1.31
CA TYR A 96 4.20 -8.80 1.29
C TYR A 96 5.35 -7.94 0.72
N ASP A 97 5.11 -7.30 -0.41
CA ASP A 97 5.99 -6.27 -0.98
C ASP A 97 5.45 -4.90 -0.58
N ILE A 98 6.18 -4.14 0.22
CA ILE A 98 5.76 -2.85 0.79
C ILE A 98 6.62 -1.75 0.20
N GLU A 99 6.02 -0.80 -0.49
CA GLU A 99 6.73 0.20 -1.29
C GLU A 99 6.15 1.60 -1.08
N ALA A 100 7.00 2.60 -0.81
CA ALA A 100 6.65 4.00 -1.00
C ALA A 100 6.90 4.35 -2.47
N ILE A 101 5.85 4.76 -3.17
CA ILE A 101 5.86 4.89 -4.63
C ILE A 101 5.75 6.33 -5.12
N TYR A 102 5.27 7.24 -4.26
CA TYR A 102 5.12 8.65 -4.60
C TYR A 102 5.27 9.50 -3.34
N ARG A 103 5.89 10.68 -3.47
CA ARG A 103 5.97 11.70 -2.42
C ARG A 103 5.74 13.08 -3.01
N GLU A 104 5.03 13.93 -2.29
CA GLU A 104 4.76 15.31 -2.70
C GLU A 104 4.71 16.21 -1.46
N THR A 105 5.18 17.45 -1.61
CA THR A 105 5.06 18.47 -0.56
C THR A 105 3.92 19.42 -0.91
N LEU A 106 2.93 19.51 -0.03
CA LEU A 106 1.81 20.44 -0.12
C LEU A 106 1.78 21.32 1.13
N ASN A 107 1.81 22.64 0.97
CA ASN A 107 1.77 23.61 2.08
C ASN A 107 2.75 23.27 3.22
N ASP A 108 4.02 23.07 2.84
CA ASP A 108 5.16 22.73 3.70
C ASP A 108 5.05 21.39 4.45
N GLN A 109 4.11 20.53 4.04
CA GLN A 109 3.95 19.19 4.59
C GLN A 109 4.19 18.16 3.49
N GLU A 110 5.11 17.23 3.74
CA GLU A 110 5.35 16.08 2.85
C GLU A 110 4.28 15.00 3.09
N PHE A 111 3.80 14.42 1.99
CA PHE A 111 2.93 13.26 1.97
C PHE A 111 3.59 12.14 1.18
N VAL A 112 3.46 10.92 1.66
CA VAL A 112 4.04 9.71 1.04
C VAL A 112 2.94 8.70 0.78
N TYR A 113 2.85 8.23 -0.45
CA TYR A 113 1.94 7.18 -0.87
C TYR A 113 2.65 5.82 -0.83
N TRP A 114 2.06 4.89 -0.11
CA TRP A 114 2.55 3.52 0.01
C TRP A 114 1.56 2.53 -0.62
N VAL A 115 2.11 1.50 -1.24
CA VAL A 115 1.38 0.31 -1.67
C VAL A 115 2.02 -0.92 -1.06
N THR A 116 1.18 -1.85 -0.62
CA THR A 116 1.59 -3.19 -0.21
C THR A 116 0.91 -4.18 -1.13
N HIS A 117 1.68 -5.03 -1.80
CA HIS A 117 1.18 -6.14 -2.60
C HIS A 117 1.29 -7.43 -1.80
N ILE A 118 0.18 -8.16 -1.70
CA ILE A 118 0.07 -9.37 -0.90
C ILE A 118 -0.09 -10.55 -1.84
N SER A 119 0.79 -11.55 -1.73
CA SER A 119 0.72 -12.75 -2.55
C SER A 119 0.94 -14.03 -1.74
N ALA A 120 0.17 -15.07 -2.06
CA ALA A 120 0.38 -16.43 -1.55
C ALA A 120 0.12 -17.40 -2.71
N GLN A 121 1.19 -17.85 -3.37
CA GLN A 121 1.09 -18.69 -4.58
C GLN A 121 1.06 -20.19 -4.27
N ASP A 122 1.70 -20.60 -3.18
CA ASP A 122 1.87 -22.02 -2.82
C ASP A 122 0.64 -22.61 -2.08
N TRP A 123 -0.46 -21.87 -2.01
CA TRP A 123 -1.68 -22.27 -1.31
C TRP A 123 -2.76 -22.76 -2.28
N ALA A 124 -3.67 -23.61 -1.78
CA ALA A 124 -4.75 -24.20 -2.58
C ALA A 124 -5.64 -23.16 -3.28
N THR A 125 -5.74 -21.95 -2.71
CA THR A 125 -6.26 -20.78 -3.44
C THR A 125 -5.17 -19.71 -3.49
N PRO A 126 -4.62 -19.42 -4.68
CA PRO A 126 -3.69 -18.32 -4.84
C PRO A 126 -4.33 -17.01 -4.38
N LEU A 127 -3.69 -16.34 -3.41
CA LEU A 127 -4.17 -15.05 -2.92
C LEU A 127 -3.40 -13.93 -3.60
N ARG A 128 -4.14 -12.91 -4.07
CA ARG A 128 -3.61 -11.61 -4.48
C ARG A 128 -4.44 -10.50 -3.85
N GLY A 129 -3.82 -9.72 -2.98
CA GLY A 129 -4.45 -8.59 -2.30
C GLY A 129 -3.54 -7.37 -2.28
N CYS A 130 -4.06 -6.26 -1.78
CA CYS A 130 -3.28 -5.03 -1.61
C CYS A 130 -3.69 -4.27 -0.38
N ARG A 131 -2.80 -3.39 0.05
CA ARG A 131 -3.09 -2.34 1.01
C ARG A 131 -2.44 -1.04 0.56
N PHE A 132 -3.11 0.07 0.76
CA PHE A 132 -2.65 1.40 0.40
C PHE A 132 -2.58 2.24 1.67
N HIS A 133 -1.50 3.01 1.82
CA HIS A 133 -1.36 3.95 2.92
C HIS A 133 -0.97 5.33 2.40
N ILE A 134 -1.45 6.36 3.07
CA ILE A 134 -0.94 7.72 2.92
C ILE A 134 -0.38 8.14 4.26
N SER A 135 0.87 8.57 4.28
CA SER A 135 1.59 8.98 5.49
C SER A 135 2.24 10.35 5.33
N THR A 136 2.71 10.88 6.45
CA THR A 136 3.51 12.11 6.51
C THR A 136 4.67 11.92 7.49
N PRO A 137 5.90 12.34 7.16
CA PRO A 137 7.03 12.26 8.08
C PRO A 137 6.83 13.22 9.27
N GLN A 138 7.29 12.78 10.43
CA GLN A 138 7.43 13.56 11.65
C GLN A 138 8.86 14.14 11.71
N HIS A 139 9.08 15.09 12.62
CA HIS A 139 10.40 15.72 12.82
C HIS A 139 11.51 14.73 13.20
N ASP A 140 11.17 13.58 13.76
CA ASP A 140 12.14 12.54 14.13
C ASP A 140 12.34 11.47 13.04
N GLY A 141 11.84 11.70 11.82
CA GLY A 141 11.96 10.80 10.67
C GLY A 141 10.94 9.65 10.64
N LYS A 142 10.14 9.47 11.70
CA LYS A 142 9.06 8.47 11.72
C LYS A 142 7.87 8.94 10.89
N GLN A 143 7.02 8.02 10.47
CA GLN A 143 5.85 8.33 9.65
C GLN A 143 4.56 8.27 10.49
N THR A 144 3.67 9.23 10.29
CA THR A 144 2.28 9.18 10.76
C THR A 144 1.40 8.70 9.60
N VAL A 145 0.74 7.56 9.76
CA VAL A 145 -0.26 7.09 8.78
C VAL A 145 -1.54 7.89 8.95
N LEU A 146 -1.95 8.57 7.88
CA LEU A 146 -3.15 9.42 7.80
C LEU A 146 -4.36 8.65 7.27
N LEU A 147 -4.13 7.71 6.36
CA LEU A 147 -5.15 6.88 5.76
C LEU A 147 -4.59 5.48 5.45
N SER A 148 -5.42 4.46 5.60
CA SER A 148 -5.14 3.06 5.27
C SER A 148 -6.37 2.45 4.61
N SER A 149 -6.20 1.70 3.52
CA SER A 149 -7.31 1.09 2.78
C SER A 149 -6.87 -0.17 2.04
N GLU A 150 -7.76 -1.15 1.89
CA GLU A 150 -7.57 -2.32 1.01
C GLU A 150 -8.04 -2.05 -0.44
N ARG A 151 -8.71 -0.92 -0.65
CA ARG A 151 -9.13 -0.42 -1.96
C ARG A 151 -8.25 0.75 -2.38
N PHE A 152 -8.02 0.87 -3.69
CA PHE A 152 -7.22 1.92 -4.29
C PHE A 152 -7.68 3.30 -3.85
N ILE A 153 -6.71 4.15 -3.49
CA ILE A 153 -6.92 5.52 -3.04
C ILE A 153 -6.35 6.44 -4.12
N PRO A 154 -7.18 7.11 -4.94
CA PRO A 154 -6.68 7.99 -5.99
C PRO A 154 -6.14 9.31 -5.42
N SER A 155 -6.68 9.76 -4.29
CA SER A 155 -6.32 11.03 -3.67
C SER A 155 -6.70 11.10 -2.18
N TYR A 156 -6.17 12.10 -1.49
CA TYR A 156 -6.46 12.41 -0.09
C TYR A 156 -6.62 13.92 0.12
N LYS A 157 -7.69 14.31 0.79
CA LYS A 157 -7.95 15.71 1.15
C LYS A 157 -7.31 16.03 2.50
N THR A 158 -6.39 16.99 2.52
CA THR A 158 -5.68 17.43 3.73
C THR A 158 -6.61 18.21 4.66
N ALA A 159 -6.20 18.38 5.93
CA ALA A 159 -6.94 19.20 6.88
C ALA A 159 -7.05 20.69 6.46
N LYS A 160 -6.11 21.17 5.64
CA LYS A 160 -6.12 22.53 5.07
C LYS A 160 -6.99 22.65 3.81
N GLY A 161 -7.49 21.52 3.29
CA GLY A 161 -8.39 21.46 2.15
C GLY A 161 -7.73 21.15 0.80
N ASP A 162 -6.40 21.10 0.75
CA ASP A 162 -5.64 20.68 -0.44
C ASP A 162 -5.87 19.20 -0.76
N VAL A 163 -5.53 18.80 -1.97
CA VAL A 163 -5.72 17.42 -2.43
C VAL A 163 -4.39 16.84 -2.89
N PHE A 164 -3.85 15.91 -2.10
CA PHE A 164 -2.75 15.05 -2.50
C PHE A 164 -3.29 14.02 -3.49
N THR A 165 -2.80 14.03 -4.74
CA THR A 165 -3.31 13.18 -5.82
C THR A 165 -2.18 12.30 -6.35
N LEU A 166 -2.41 11.00 -6.45
CA LEU A 166 -1.45 10.10 -7.07
C LEU A 166 -1.46 10.33 -8.59
N PRO A 167 -0.32 10.65 -9.23
CA PRO A 167 -0.24 10.82 -10.69
C PRO A 167 -0.46 9.46 -11.38
N GLN A 168 -1.63 9.30 -12.02
CA GLN A 168 -2.01 8.06 -12.70
C GLN A 168 -1.59 8.02 -14.17
N ASP A 169 -0.92 9.06 -14.65
CA ASP A 169 -0.30 9.18 -15.97
C ASP A 169 1.21 8.88 -15.95
N ASP A 170 1.83 8.79 -14.76
CA ASP A 170 3.22 8.42 -14.58
C ASP A 170 3.41 6.90 -14.72
N LEU A 171 4.18 6.48 -15.74
CA LEU A 171 4.44 5.07 -16.01
C LEU A 171 5.19 4.36 -14.88
N ASP A 172 6.08 5.03 -14.16
CA ASP A 172 6.81 4.41 -13.04
C ASP A 172 5.86 4.12 -11.88
N ILE A 173 4.94 5.04 -11.59
CA ILE A 173 3.88 4.84 -10.60
C ILE A 173 2.96 3.70 -11.02
N LEU A 174 2.49 3.69 -12.27
CA LEU A 174 1.64 2.62 -12.79
C LEU A 174 2.34 1.26 -12.76
N TYR A 175 3.63 1.22 -13.10
CA TYR A 175 4.47 0.02 -13.01
C TYR A 175 4.54 -0.50 -11.58
N LYS A 176 4.78 0.38 -10.60
CA LYS A 176 4.84 0.03 -9.17
C LYS A 176 3.47 -0.40 -8.63
N LEU A 177 2.38 0.23 -9.05
CA LEU A 177 1.02 -0.14 -8.63
C LEU A 177 0.62 -1.56 -9.05
N ARG A 178 1.13 -2.06 -10.19
CA ARG A 178 0.86 -3.41 -10.71
C ARG A 178 -0.63 -3.75 -10.81
N ALA A 179 -1.48 -2.77 -11.12
CA ALA A 179 -2.93 -2.89 -11.02
C ALA A 179 -3.52 -4.10 -11.79
N TRP A 180 -2.97 -4.41 -12.96
CA TRP A 180 -3.36 -5.56 -13.79
C TRP A 180 -3.16 -6.93 -13.10
N ARG A 181 -2.26 -7.03 -12.11
CA ARG A 181 -2.03 -8.25 -11.33
C ARG A 181 -2.91 -8.36 -10.09
N PHE A 182 -3.45 -7.24 -9.62
CA PHE A 182 -4.21 -7.13 -8.36
C PHE A 182 -5.56 -6.43 -8.56
N GLN A 183 -6.29 -6.85 -9.59
CA GLN A 183 -7.47 -6.14 -10.10
C GLN A 183 -8.55 -5.87 -9.05
N THR A 184 -8.72 -6.76 -8.07
CA THR A 184 -9.68 -6.62 -6.96
C THR A 184 -9.43 -5.36 -6.14
N CYS A 185 -8.18 -4.96 -5.95
CA CYS A 185 -7.82 -3.74 -5.21
C CYS A 185 -8.23 -2.47 -5.95
N PHE A 186 -8.35 -2.55 -7.28
CA PHE A 186 -8.58 -1.43 -8.21
C PHE A 186 -9.98 -1.47 -8.83
N ALA A 187 -10.92 -2.19 -8.22
CA ALA A 187 -12.29 -2.30 -8.68
C ALA A 187 -12.92 -0.91 -8.87
N GLY A 188 -13.55 -0.68 -10.03
CA GLY A 188 -14.13 0.62 -10.40
C GLY A 188 -13.15 1.60 -11.05
N THR A 189 -11.92 1.18 -11.33
CA THR A 189 -10.93 1.98 -12.09
C THR A 189 -10.52 1.28 -13.38
N ASP A 190 -9.98 2.05 -14.33
CA ASP A 190 -9.41 1.51 -15.57
C ASP A 190 -7.94 1.12 -15.44
N LEU A 191 -7.30 1.36 -14.29
CA LEU A 191 -5.87 1.09 -14.07
C LEU A 191 -5.51 -0.39 -14.29
N ALA A 192 -6.43 -1.30 -13.95
CA ALA A 192 -6.23 -2.73 -14.13
C ALA A 192 -6.26 -3.19 -15.61
N LYS A 193 -6.73 -2.34 -16.54
CA LYS A 193 -6.82 -2.65 -17.98
C LYS A 193 -5.49 -2.47 -18.72
N THR A 194 -4.50 -1.83 -18.08
CA THR A 194 -3.20 -1.56 -18.68
C THR A 194 -2.12 -2.30 -17.90
N GLU A 195 -1.33 -3.09 -18.62
CA GLU A 195 -0.12 -3.71 -18.12
C GLU A 195 1.08 -2.81 -18.47
N VAL A 196 1.88 -2.46 -17.46
CA VAL A 196 3.10 -1.67 -17.63
C VAL A 196 4.29 -2.58 -17.39
N THR A 197 5.23 -2.64 -18.33
CA THR A 197 6.40 -3.53 -18.26
C THR A 197 7.65 -2.85 -18.80
N HIS A 198 8.81 -3.44 -18.56
CA HIS A 198 10.05 -3.02 -19.21
C HIS A 198 10.19 -3.73 -20.55
N ASP A 199 10.53 -2.99 -21.60
CA ASP A 199 10.95 -3.56 -22.87
C ASP A 199 12.37 -4.15 -22.80
N ALA A 200 12.87 -4.69 -23.92
CA ALA A 200 14.20 -5.29 -24.00
C ALA A 200 15.36 -4.31 -23.70
N LEU A 201 15.10 -3.00 -23.73
CA LEU A 201 16.07 -1.95 -23.44
C LEU A 201 15.92 -1.40 -22.01
N GLY A 202 14.99 -1.93 -21.22
CA GLY A 202 14.71 -1.47 -19.87
C GLY A 202 13.88 -0.18 -19.82
N LYS A 203 13.16 0.18 -20.88
CA LYS A 203 12.23 1.31 -20.88
C LYS A 203 10.82 0.84 -20.53
N LEU A 204 10.10 1.63 -19.74
CA LEU A 204 8.69 1.36 -19.44
C LEU A 204 7.82 1.52 -20.69
N THR A 205 6.97 0.52 -20.93
CA THR A 205 6.01 0.46 -22.03
C THR A 205 4.67 -0.05 -21.52
N THR A 206 3.60 0.19 -22.27
CA THR A 206 2.24 -0.22 -21.92
C THR A 206 1.65 -1.17 -22.95
N ALA A 207 0.81 -2.09 -22.48
CA ALA A 207 0.00 -2.97 -23.31
C ALA A 207 -1.38 -3.17 -22.65
N PRO A 208 -2.42 -3.56 -23.41
CA PRO A 208 -3.65 -4.04 -22.81
C PRO A 208 -3.36 -5.23 -21.88
N ALA A 209 -3.91 -5.22 -20.68
CA ALA A 209 -3.79 -6.35 -19.76
C ALA A 209 -4.58 -7.55 -20.30
N ALA A 210 -3.97 -8.74 -20.31
CA ALA A 210 -4.66 -9.97 -20.66
C ALA A 210 -5.87 -10.20 -19.72
N SER A 211 -6.95 -10.75 -20.27
CA SER A 211 -8.17 -11.02 -19.51
C SER A 211 -7.86 -11.96 -18.34
N PRO A 212 -8.52 -11.83 -17.17
CA PRO A 212 -8.42 -12.81 -16.09
C PRO A 212 -8.70 -14.26 -16.54
N GLU A 213 -9.48 -14.43 -17.60
CA GLU A 213 -9.84 -15.74 -18.18
C GLU A 213 -8.69 -16.38 -18.99
N GLU A 214 -7.65 -15.61 -19.34
CA GLU A 214 -6.52 -16.05 -20.16
C GLU A 214 -5.28 -16.42 -19.31
N ARG A 215 -5.38 -16.43 -17.97
CA ARG A 215 -4.26 -16.65 -17.02
C ARG A 215 -4.54 -17.77 -16.04
#